data_AF-A0A7J7GGC3-F1
#
_entry.id   AF-A0A7J7GGC3-F1
#
_cell.length_a   1.000
_cell.length_b   1.000
_cell.length_c   1.000
_cell.angle_alpha   90.00
_cell.angle_beta   90.00
_cell.angle_gamma   90.00
#
_symmetry.space_group_name_H-M   'P 1'
#
loop_
_entity.id
_entity.type
_entity.pdbx_description
1 polymer ?
#
loop_
_entity_poly.entity_id
_entity_poly.type
_entity_poly.pdbx_seq_one_letter_code
_entity_poly.pdbx_strand_id
1 'polypeptide(L)'
;MPKMKHLLRKLHIGGGCNNDNHHPSPPQTAEVTPPSSSSSASLESALTRIGAVESAENSADFNFFEEEFQVQLALAISVSDPDAREDPETAQIKAAKQISLGCVPSETLAESLSLRYWSYNFVNYDEKVMDGFYDIYGFNSNSAMREKIPHLLDLQAISVSDNVDFEVILVNRNVDPALHQLEERVYAVSVEHQVLEQDPIISGLIQMIADLVVDRMGGPVRDADKLLKRWSLRSHELRSSLNNIILPLGCLDVGLSRHRALLFKVVLADKINLPCMLVKGSYYTGTDEGAVNVIKFDNGR
;
A
#
# COMPACT_ATOMS: atom_id res chain seq x y z
N MET A 1 -68.11 21.06 -4.64
CA MET A 1 -67.89 22.50 -4.33
C MET A 1 -66.59 22.62 -3.52
N PRO A 2 -65.94 23.79 -3.40
CA PRO A 2 -65.54 24.71 -4.47
C PRO A 2 -64.03 25.11 -4.37
N LYS A 3 -63.52 25.87 -5.36
CA LYS A 3 -62.65 27.09 -5.25
C LYS A 3 -61.60 27.19 -4.09
N MET A 4 -60.36 27.70 -4.25
CA MET A 4 -59.73 28.49 -5.33
C MET A 4 -58.24 28.85 -5.03
N LYS A 5 -57.46 29.18 -6.08
CA LYS A 5 -56.43 30.26 -6.20
C LYS A 5 -55.14 30.28 -5.35
N HIS A 6 -54.03 30.27 -6.11
CA HIS A 6 -52.79 31.07 -6.04
C HIS A 6 -52.48 32.01 -4.84
N LEU A 7 -51.23 31.94 -4.38
CA LEU A 7 -50.20 33.01 -4.47
C LEU A 7 -48.88 32.31 -4.93
N LEU A 8 -48.09 32.80 -5.89
CA LEU A 8 -47.23 34.01 -5.93
C LEU A 8 -46.11 33.95 -4.85
N ARG A 9 -44.81 34.16 -5.16
CA ARG A 9 -44.18 34.89 -6.30
C ARG A 9 -42.73 34.41 -6.62
N LYS A 10 -42.34 34.59 -7.89
CA LYS A 10 -40.98 34.70 -8.51
C LYS A 10 -39.80 35.03 -7.56
N LEU A 11 -38.65 34.34 -7.57
CA LEU A 11 -37.59 34.21 -8.60
C LEU A 11 -36.61 35.42 -8.73
N HIS A 12 -35.31 35.12 -8.61
CA HIS A 12 -34.11 35.75 -9.21
C HIS A 12 -33.67 37.18 -8.86
N ILE A 13 -32.38 37.28 -8.48
CA ILE A 13 -31.28 38.19 -8.90
C ILE A 13 -30.04 37.69 -8.10
N GLY A 14 -28.86 37.40 -8.67
CA GLY A 14 -27.95 38.29 -9.42
C GLY A 14 -27.04 39.02 -8.40
N GLY A 15 -25.71 38.99 -8.42
CA GLY A 15 -24.75 38.57 -9.45
C GLY A 15 -23.81 39.74 -9.74
N GLY A 16 -22.51 39.65 -9.39
CA GLY A 16 -21.54 40.74 -9.53
C GLY A 16 -20.15 40.37 -9.02
N CYS A 17 -19.10 40.89 -9.65
CA CYS A 17 -17.69 40.48 -9.44
C CYS A 17 -16.79 41.64 -8.98
N ASN A 18 -15.52 41.28 -8.72
CA ASN A 18 -14.28 42.06 -8.87
C ASN A 18 -13.72 42.95 -7.72
N ASN A 19 -12.54 42.50 -7.25
CA ASN A 19 -11.24 43.20 -7.30
C ASN A 19 -10.67 44.04 -6.14
N ASP A 20 -9.40 43.69 -5.84
CA ASP A 20 -8.20 44.50 -5.52
C ASP A 20 -8.24 45.52 -4.35
N ASN A 21 -7.35 45.45 -3.34
CA ASN A 21 -5.91 45.69 -3.51
C ASN A 21 -5.03 45.48 -2.24
N HIS A 22 -3.73 45.28 -2.50
CA HIS A 22 -2.52 45.70 -1.73
C HIS A 22 -2.20 45.19 -0.30
N HIS A 23 -1.04 44.50 -0.21
CA HIS A 23 -0.06 44.57 0.90
C HIS A 23 0.66 45.95 0.89
N PRO A 24 1.25 46.45 2.00
CA PRO A 24 2.53 45.94 2.52
C PRO A 24 2.66 45.95 4.07
N SER A 25 3.89 45.81 4.60
CA SER A 25 4.24 45.71 6.04
C SER A 25 5.67 46.25 6.27
N PRO A 26 6.25 46.17 7.49
CA PRO A 26 5.92 46.78 8.80
C PRO A 26 6.88 48.00 9.07
N PRO A 27 7.32 48.47 10.28
CA PRO A 27 7.96 47.72 11.40
C PRO A 27 7.78 48.23 12.88
N GLN A 28 8.15 47.40 13.88
CA GLN A 28 8.69 47.73 15.25
C GLN A 28 7.82 48.58 16.25
N THR A 29 7.84 48.50 17.59
CA THR A 29 8.49 47.75 18.73
C THR A 29 7.80 48.21 20.06
N ALA A 30 7.85 47.60 21.26
CA ALA A 30 8.30 46.31 21.84
C ALA A 30 7.79 46.18 23.33
N GLU A 31 8.06 45.03 23.99
CA GLU A 31 7.87 44.74 25.45
C GLU A 31 6.40 44.69 25.96
N VAL A 32 5.98 43.95 27.01
CA VAL A 32 6.62 43.40 28.23
C VAL A 32 6.22 41.90 28.48
N THR A 33 6.82 41.25 29.49
CA THR A 33 6.86 39.82 29.88
C THR A 33 5.64 39.19 30.62
N PRO A 34 5.61 37.84 30.85
CA PRO A 34 4.40 37.07 31.25
C PRO A 34 4.40 36.57 32.73
N PRO A 35 3.49 35.63 33.09
CA PRO A 35 3.90 34.47 33.90
C PRO A 35 3.32 33.10 33.47
N SER A 36 3.75 32.02 34.14
CA SER A 36 3.29 30.61 34.08
C SER A 36 1.96 30.40 34.86
N SER A 37 1.36 29.23 35.16
CA SER A 37 1.70 27.77 35.21
C SER A 37 0.39 26.97 35.50
N SER A 38 0.24 25.62 35.46
CA SER A 38 0.90 24.45 34.83
C SER A 38 0.23 23.14 35.31
N SER A 39 0.19 22.05 34.50
CA SER A 39 -0.16 20.65 34.92
C SER A 39 -1.64 20.38 35.32
N SER A 40 -2.21 19.16 35.41
CA SER A 40 -2.02 17.83 34.76
C SER A 40 -3.08 16.82 35.28
N ALA A 41 -3.43 15.75 34.54
CA ALA A 41 -4.16 14.54 34.99
C ALA A 41 -5.66 14.72 35.41
N SER A 42 -6.55 13.70 35.53
CA SER A 42 -6.67 12.36 34.90
C SER A 42 -8.05 11.72 35.23
N LEU A 43 -8.51 10.80 34.37
CA LEU A 43 -9.38 9.61 34.62
C LEU A 43 -10.87 9.74 35.08
N GLU A 44 -11.65 8.78 34.54
CA GLU A 44 -12.82 8.05 35.08
C GLU A 44 -14.19 8.70 35.41
N SER A 45 -15.18 8.35 34.56
CA SER A 45 -16.26 7.37 34.80
C SER A 45 -17.42 7.58 35.81
N ALA A 46 -18.59 7.06 35.38
CA ALA A 46 -19.75 6.56 36.16
C ALA A 46 -20.82 7.52 36.77
N LEU A 47 -22.05 7.40 36.21
CA LEU A 47 -23.41 7.49 36.83
C LEU A 47 -23.73 8.68 37.79
N THR A 48 -24.88 9.37 37.67
CA THR A 48 -26.20 8.81 38.06
C THR A 48 -27.41 9.72 37.67
N ARG A 49 -28.38 9.15 36.95
CA ARG A 49 -29.87 9.39 36.88
C ARG A 49 -30.49 10.80 36.83
N ILE A 50 -31.26 11.01 35.74
CA ILE A 50 -32.70 11.34 35.66
C ILE A 50 -33.24 12.57 36.42
N GLY A 51 -33.72 13.55 35.64
CA GLY A 51 -34.86 14.41 35.94
C GLY A 51 -35.69 14.62 34.67
N ALA A 52 -37.03 14.60 34.77
CA ALA A 52 -37.94 14.95 33.67
C ALA A 52 -38.11 16.50 33.60
N VAL A 53 -38.73 17.14 32.59
CA VAL A 53 -39.86 16.73 31.71
C VAL A 53 -39.81 17.52 30.39
N GLU A 54 -40.43 16.96 29.33
CA GLU A 54 -41.09 17.63 28.17
C GLU A 54 -40.27 18.61 27.27
N SER A 55 -40.54 18.76 25.96
CA SER A 55 -41.16 17.91 24.93
C SER A 55 -41.01 18.57 23.53
N ALA A 56 -41.17 17.78 22.45
CA ALA A 56 -41.61 18.20 21.10
C ALA A 56 -40.61 18.52 19.95
N GLU A 57 -39.28 18.33 20.06
CA GLU A 57 -38.37 18.50 18.90
C GLU A 57 -37.65 17.20 18.43
N ASN A 58 -37.18 16.33 19.33
CA ASN A 58 -36.32 15.17 18.99
C ASN A 58 -36.96 13.99 18.22
N SER A 59 -38.24 14.00 17.86
CA SER A 59 -38.88 12.82 17.23
C SER A 59 -38.45 12.60 15.78
N ALA A 60 -38.06 13.66 15.05
CA ALA A 60 -37.49 13.53 13.71
C ALA A 60 -36.06 12.96 13.79
N ASP A 61 -35.22 13.51 14.68
CA ASP A 61 -33.82 13.11 14.83
C ASP A 61 -33.67 11.65 15.24
N PHE A 62 -34.49 11.16 16.19
CA PHE A 62 -34.44 9.75 16.58
C PHE A 62 -34.79 8.81 15.42
N ASN A 63 -35.79 9.17 14.61
CA ASN A 63 -36.19 8.39 13.44
C ASN A 63 -35.13 8.46 12.32
N PHE A 64 -34.40 9.58 12.20
CA PHE A 64 -33.28 9.71 11.27
C PHE A 64 -32.06 8.88 11.70
N PHE A 65 -31.69 8.91 12.99
CA PHE A 65 -30.63 8.05 13.52
C PHE A 65 -31.00 6.56 13.47
N GLU A 66 -32.27 6.21 13.65
CA GLU A 66 -32.75 4.84 13.46
C GLU A 66 -32.70 4.42 11.98
N GLU A 67 -33.10 5.27 11.04
CA GLU A 67 -32.99 5.01 9.60
C GLU A 67 -31.51 4.86 9.16
N GLU A 68 -30.64 5.78 9.59
CA GLU A 68 -29.19 5.70 9.31
C GLU A 68 -28.58 4.42 9.92
N PHE A 69 -28.92 4.08 11.17
CA PHE A 69 -28.45 2.85 11.81
C PHE A 69 -28.96 1.60 11.08
N GLN A 70 -30.22 1.56 10.65
CA GLN A 70 -30.77 0.45 9.87
C GLN A 70 -30.10 0.33 8.49
N VAL A 71 -29.79 1.45 7.82
CA VAL A 71 -29.04 1.46 6.55
C VAL A 71 -27.59 0.99 6.74
N GLN A 72 -26.88 1.48 7.75
CA GLN A 72 -25.53 1.04 8.07
C GLN A 72 -25.49 -0.46 8.45
N LEU A 73 -26.48 -0.93 9.22
CA LEU A 73 -26.62 -2.34 9.59
C LEU A 73 -26.94 -3.22 8.37
N ALA A 74 -27.84 -2.79 7.48
CA ALA A 74 -28.16 -3.51 6.25
C ALA A 74 -26.93 -3.62 5.33
N LEU A 75 -26.18 -2.53 5.15
CA LEU A 75 -24.93 -2.54 4.39
C LEU A 75 -23.88 -3.47 5.03
N ALA A 76 -23.72 -3.43 6.34
CA ALA A 76 -22.80 -4.32 7.06
C ALA A 76 -23.19 -5.79 6.88
N ILE A 77 -24.47 -6.13 6.96
CA ILE A 77 -24.98 -7.49 6.71
C ILE A 77 -24.76 -7.91 5.26
N SER A 78 -25.06 -7.06 4.27
CA SER A 78 -24.83 -7.35 2.84
C SER A 78 -23.35 -7.55 2.48
N VAL A 79 -22.42 -6.98 3.25
CA VAL A 79 -20.96 -7.19 3.10
C VAL A 79 -20.45 -8.41 3.88
N SER A 80 -21.17 -8.87 4.90
CA SER A 80 -20.70 -9.89 5.87
C SER A 80 -21.31 -11.29 5.69
N ASP A 81 -22.15 -11.52 4.68
CA ASP A 81 -22.80 -12.83 4.47
C ASP A 81 -21.79 -13.92 4.03
N PRO A 82 -21.58 -14.98 4.83
CA PRO A 82 -20.63 -16.06 4.51
C PRO A 82 -21.24 -17.23 3.72
N ASP A 83 -22.55 -17.28 3.50
CA ASP A 83 -23.24 -18.27 2.62
C ASP A 83 -23.95 -17.58 1.44
N ALA A 84 -23.57 -16.33 1.15
CA ALA A 84 -23.79 -15.68 -0.14
C ALA A 84 -23.00 -16.40 -1.24
N ARG A 85 -23.49 -17.58 -1.62
CA ARG A 85 -23.12 -18.29 -2.85
C ARG A 85 -23.17 -17.26 -3.99
N GLU A 86 -22.03 -16.98 -4.63
CA GLU A 86 -21.97 -15.97 -5.69
C GLU A 86 -23.10 -16.22 -6.69
N ASP A 87 -24.09 -15.33 -6.70
CA ASP A 87 -25.28 -15.49 -7.50
C ASP A 87 -24.85 -15.66 -8.97
N PRO A 88 -25.40 -16.63 -9.72
CA PRO A 88 -24.95 -16.90 -11.08
C PRO A 88 -25.02 -15.68 -12.02
N GLU A 89 -25.93 -14.73 -11.79
CA GLU A 89 -25.94 -13.45 -12.53
C GLU A 89 -24.74 -12.57 -12.13
N THR A 90 -24.50 -12.36 -10.84
CA THR A 90 -23.33 -11.66 -10.29
C THR A 90 -22.01 -12.28 -10.76
N ALA A 91 -21.90 -13.61 -10.74
CA ALA A 91 -20.75 -14.35 -11.23
C ALA A 91 -20.56 -14.20 -12.76
N GLN A 92 -21.66 -14.20 -13.54
CA GLN A 92 -21.61 -13.90 -14.97
C GLN A 92 -21.22 -12.47 -15.27
N ILE A 93 -21.72 -11.47 -14.52
CA ILE A 93 -21.34 -10.06 -14.66
C ILE A 93 -19.85 -9.89 -14.36
N LYS A 94 -19.36 -10.52 -13.27
CA LYS A 94 -17.94 -10.56 -12.88
C LYS A 94 -17.08 -11.19 -13.98
N ALA A 95 -17.48 -12.36 -14.51
CA ALA A 95 -16.77 -13.03 -15.60
C ALA A 95 -16.78 -12.23 -16.91
N ALA A 96 -17.94 -11.70 -17.33
CA ALA A 96 -18.08 -10.89 -18.53
C ALA A 96 -17.29 -9.58 -18.43
N LYS A 97 -17.17 -8.99 -17.24
CA LYS A 97 -16.31 -7.83 -16.97
C LYS A 97 -14.83 -8.19 -17.08
N GLN A 98 -14.37 -9.32 -16.55
CA GLN A 98 -12.98 -9.78 -16.73
C GLN A 98 -12.66 -10.03 -18.21
N ILE A 99 -13.56 -10.69 -18.94
CA ILE A 99 -13.43 -10.93 -20.39
C ILE A 99 -13.38 -9.63 -21.18
N SER A 100 -14.23 -8.64 -20.83
CA SER A 100 -14.26 -7.32 -21.50
C SER A 100 -13.04 -6.45 -21.19
N LEU A 101 -12.41 -6.65 -20.02
CA LEU A 101 -11.15 -5.98 -19.64
C LEU A 101 -9.90 -6.73 -20.09
N GLY A 102 -10.04 -7.96 -20.61
CA GLY A 102 -8.92 -8.80 -21.07
C GLY A 102 -7.98 -9.30 -19.95
N CYS A 103 -8.36 -9.16 -18.68
CA CYS A 103 -7.45 -9.37 -17.55
C CYS A 103 -7.48 -10.81 -17.03
N VAL A 104 -6.29 -11.34 -16.71
CA VAL A 104 -6.11 -12.69 -16.17
C VAL A 104 -6.38 -12.69 -14.67
N PRO A 105 -7.07 -13.69 -14.09
CA PRO A 105 -7.34 -13.73 -12.64
C PRO A 105 -6.09 -13.57 -11.76
N SER A 106 -4.94 -14.13 -12.20
CA SER A 106 -3.65 -13.96 -11.51
C SER A 106 -3.19 -12.50 -11.45
N GLU A 107 -3.40 -11.72 -12.50
CA GLU A 107 -3.01 -10.30 -12.54
C GLU A 107 -3.85 -9.50 -11.54
N THR A 108 -5.17 -9.73 -11.50
CA THR A 108 -6.04 -9.03 -10.53
C THR A 108 -5.68 -9.35 -9.07
N LEU A 109 -5.24 -10.58 -8.77
CA LEU A 109 -4.76 -10.96 -7.44
C LEU A 109 -3.40 -10.34 -7.13
N ALA A 110 -2.47 -10.34 -8.09
CA ALA A 110 -1.14 -9.77 -7.92
C ALA A 110 -1.19 -8.24 -7.76
N GLU A 111 -2.01 -7.53 -8.54
CA GLU A 111 -2.30 -6.10 -8.36
C GLU A 111 -2.98 -5.83 -7.00
N SER A 112 -3.97 -6.65 -6.61
CA SER A 112 -4.61 -6.52 -5.29
C SER A 112 -3.63 -6.70 -4.13
N LEU A 113 -2.63 -7.57 -4.26
CA LEU A 113 -1.56 -7.73 -3.27
C LEU A 113 -0.57 -6.55 -3.31
N SER A 114 -0.27 -6.02 -4.50
CA SER A 114 0.60 -4.85 -4.71
C SER A 114 0.04 -3.60 -4.02
N LEU A 115 -1.24 -3.28 -4.30
CA LEU A 115 -1.94 -2.15 -3.70
C LEU A 115 -2.08 -2.32 -2.18
N ARG A 116 -2.25 -3.56 -1.68
CA ARG A 116 -2.28 -3.85 -0.24
C ARG A 116 -0.91 -3.67 0.40
N TYR A 117 0.17 -4.12 -0.23
CA TYR A 117 1.53 -3.93 0.28
C TYR A 117 1.92 -2.45 0.33
N TRP A 118 1.56 -1.67 -0.69
CA TRP A 118 1.72 -0.21 -0.70
C TRP A 118 0.91 0.50 0.40
N SER A 119 -0.31 0.02 0.71
CA SER A 119 -1.19 0.63 1.72
C SER A 119 -0.88 0.24 3.16
N TYR A 120 -0.62 -1.05 3.41
CA TYR A 120 -0.50 -1.64 4.75
C TYR A 120 0.94 -2.02 5.13
N ASN A 121 1.91 -1.90 4.21
CA ASN A 121 3.34 -2.13 4.45
C ASN A 121 3.73 -3.58 4.83
N PHE A 122 2.89 -4.59 4.58
CA PHE A 122 3.28 -6.00 4.74
C PHE A 122 2.67 -6.95 3.69
N VAL A 123 3.32 -8.09 3.49
CA VAL A 123 2.80 -9.30 2.82
C VAL A 123 2.98 -10.47 3.80
N ASN A 124 1.90 -11.19 4.09
CA ASN A 124 1.86 -12.17 5.18
C ASN A 124 2.69 -13.44 4.90
N TYR A 125 2.87 -14.28 5.93
CA TYR A 125 3.62 -15.54 5.85
C TYR A 125 3.13 -16.48 4.75
N ASP A 126 1.81 -16.64 4.63
CA ASP A 126 1.13 -17.57 3.70
C ASP A 126 0.93 -16.99 2.29
N GLU A 127 1.18 -15.69 2.10
CA GLU A 127 0.94 -14.99 0.83
C GLU A 127 2.14 -15.08 -0.11
N LYS A 128 1.90 -15.41 -1.37
CA LYS A 128 2.94 -15.61 -2.41
C LYS A 128 3.04 -14.44 -3.38
N VAL A 129 4.24 -14.18 -3.91
CA VAL A 129 4.50 -13.01 -4.77
C VAL A 129 4.34 -13.40 -6.24
N MET A 130 3.08 -13.42 -6.65
CA MET A 130 2.64 -13.84 -7.98
C MET A 130 3.17 -12.91 -9.09
N ASP A 131 3.30 -13.47 -10.30
CA ASP A 131 3.67 -12.67 -11.48
C ASP A 131 2.61 -11.60 -11.76
N GLY A 132 3.08 -10.37 -12.01
CA GLY A 132 2.25 -9.17 -12.08
C GLY A 132 2.27 -8.34 -10.79
N PHE A 133 2.88 -8.83 -9.70
CA PHE A 133 3.06 -8.04 -8.48
C PHE A 133 4.08 -6.92 -8.74
N TYR A 134 3.79 -5.71 -8.27
CA TYR A 134 4.67 -4.56 -8.35
C TYR A 134 4.82 -3.88 -6.99
N ASP A 135 6.03 -3.45 -6.66
CA ASP A 135 6.26 -2.56 -5.53
C ASP A 135 6.48 -1.12 -6.01
N ILE A 136 5.93 -0.16 -5.27
CA ILE A 136 6.10 1.27 -5.52
C ILE A 136 6.85 1.91 -4.36
N TYR A 137 7.81 2.76 -4.70
CA TYR A 137 8.48 3.66 -3.76
C TYR A 137 8.47 5.12 -4.25
N GLY A 138 8.49 6.09 -3.33
CA GLY A 138 8.59 7.54 -3.62
C GLY A 138 7.28 8.23 -4.06
N PHE A 139 6.30 7.48 -4.57
CA PHE A 139 5.04 8.00 -5.12
C PHE A 139 4.26 8.92 -4.16
N ASN A 140 4.30 8.63 -2.85
CA ASN A 140 3.59 9.40 -1.82
C ASN A 140 4.16 10.81 -1.58
N SER A 141 5.36 11.12 -2.09
CA SER A 141 5.97 12.46 -2.02
C SER A 141 5.29 13.46 -2.96
N ASN A 142 4.66 12.98 -4.03
CA ASN A 142 4.03 13.83 -5.03
C ASN A 142 2.58 14.18 -4.65
N SER A 143 2.38 15.41 -4.20
CA SER A 143 1.07 15.91 -3.71
C SER A 143 -0.09 15.74 -4.70
N ALA A 144 0.17 15.68 -6.01
CA ALA A 144 -0.85 15.49 -7.05
C ALA A 144 -1.21 14.02 -7.33
N MET A 145 -0.41 13.06 -6.82
CA MET A 145 -0.62 11.62 -7.03
C MET A 145 -1.04 10.87 -5.75
N ARG A 146 -0.85 11.49 -4.58
CA ARG A 146 -1.15 10.92 -3.25
C ARG A 146 -2.60 10.43 -3.06
N GLU A 147 -3.55 10.94 -3.85
CA GLU A 147 -4.98 10.59 -3.80
C GLU A 147 -5.40 9.55 -4.86
N LYS A 148 -4.51 9.18 -5.80
CA LYS A 148 -4.84 8.26 -6.89
C LYS A 148 -4.30 6.85 -6.64
N ILE A 149 -5.15 5.83 -6.87
CA ILE A 149 -4.73 4.43 -6.86
C ILE A 149 -3.77 4.17 -8.03
N PRO A 150 -2.53 3.70 -7.78
CA PRO A 150 -1.51 3.53 -8.81
C PRO A 150 -1.63 2.14 -9.46
N HIS A 151 -2.57 1.99 -10.39
CA HIS A 151 -2.74 0.79 -11.21
C HIS A 151 -1.54 0.56 -12.13
N LEU A 152 -1.20 -0.71 -12.40
CA LEU A 152 -0.02 -1.05 -13.21
C LEU A 152 -0.10 -0.49 -14.64
N LEU A 153 -1.30 -0.49 -15.24
CA LEU A 153 -1.53 0.06 -16.59
C LEU A 153 -1.30 1.58 -16.63
N ASP A 154 -1.72 2.30 -15.59
CA ASP A 154 -1.51 3.75 -15.48
C ASP A 154 -0.03 4.09 -15.31
N LEU A 155 0.73 3.24 -14.60
CA LEU A 155 2.18 3.39 -14.44
C LEU A 155 2.96 3.08 -15.72
N GLN A 156 2.49 2.10 -16.51
CA GLN A 156 3.06 1.77 -17.83
C GLN A 156 2.83 2.86 -18.88
N ALA A 157 1.81 3.71 -18.71
CA ALA A 157 1.51 4.81 -19.63
C ALA A 157 2.40 6.07 -19.44
N ILE A 158 3.22 6.11 -18.39
CA ILE A 158 4.05 7.28 -18.05
C ILE A 158 5.36 7.25 -18.86
N SER A 159 5.80 8.41 -19.35
CA SER A 159 6.95 8.52 -20.25
C SER A 159 8.27 8.68 -19.49
N VAL A 160 9.30 7.93 -19.88
CA VAL A 160 10.65 7.97 -19.27
C VAL A 160 11.32 9.35 -19.31
N SER A 161 10.82 10.26 -20.15
CA SER A 161 11.29 11.65 -20.23
C SER A 161 10.84 12.53 -19.06
N ASP A 162 9.87 12.09 -18.26
CA ASP A 162 9.47 12.80 -17.05
C ASP A 162 10.52 12.58 -15.94
N ASN A 163 10.89 13.63 -15.19
CA ASN A 163 11.76 13.47 -14.02
C ASN A 163 10.95 12.84 -12.86
N VAL A 164 10.85 11.52 -12.91
CA VAL A 164 9.98 10.75 -12.02
C VAL A 164 10.70 10.44 -10.70
N ASP A 165 10.32 11.17 -9.65
CA ASP A 165 10.82 11.00 -8.27
C ASP A 165 10.29 9.71 -7.58
N PHE A 166 9.62 8.82 -8.32
CA PHE A 166 9.15 7.53 -7.85
C PHE A 166 9.80 6.35 -8.60
N GLU A 167 9.61 5.17 -8.05
CA GLU A 167 10.27 3.93 -8.48
C GLU A 167 9.24 2.81 -8.46
N VAL A 168 9.20 1.99 -9.51
CA VAL A 168 8.28 0.84 -9.61
C VAL A 168 9.10 -0.39 -9.97
N ILE A 169 9.03 -1.42 -9.12
CA ILE A 169 9.76 -2.68 -9.29
C ILE A 169 8.75 -3.80 -9.57
N LEU A 170 8.84 -4.45 -10.73
CA LEU A 170 7.92 -5.50 -11.18
C LEU A 170 8.48 -6.90 -10.94
N VAL A 171 7.65 -7.78 -10.39
CA VAL A 171 7.87 -9.23 -10.30
C VAL A 171 7.04 -9.90 -11.39
N ASN A 172 7.69 -10.35 -12.46
CA ASN A 172 7.05 -11.18 -13.49
C ASN A 172 8.08 -12.06 -14.19
N ARG A 173 8.10 -13.34 -13.84
CA ARG A 173 9.07 -14.35 -14.33
C ARG A 173 9.04 -14.57 -15.84
N ASN A 174 7.93 -14.23 -16.50
CA ASN A 174 7.71 -14.44 -17.93
C ASN A 174 8.40 -13.38 -18.80
N VAL A 175 8.66 -12.19 -18.24
CA VAL A 175 9.41 -11.10 -18.89
C VAL A 175 10.78 -10.86 -18.27
N ASP A 176 11.06 -11.49 -17.11
CA ASP A 176 12.33 -11.39 -16.39
C ASP A 176 13.06 -12.74 -16.34
N PRO A 177 13.85 -13.09 -17.39
CA PRO A 177 14.62 -14.32 -17.41
C PRO A 177 15.78 -14.32 -16.40
N ALA A 178 16.16 -13.16 -15.84
CA ALA A 178 17.20 -13.05 -14.83
C ALA A 178 16.67 -13.44 -13.43
N LEU A 179 15.42 -13.08 -13.13
CA LEU A 179 14.69 -13.57 -11.96
C LEU A 179 14.50 -15.08 -12.04
N HIS A 180 14.05 -15.59 -13.20
CA HIS A 180 13.85 -17.04 -13.40
C HIS A 180 15.12 -17.85 -13.14
N GLN A 181 16.25 -17.45 -13.73
CA GLN A 181 17.56 -18.11 -13.52
C GLN A 181 18.03 -18.06 -12.06
N LEU A 182 17.63 -17.06 -11.26
CA LEU A 182 17.96 -17.02 -9.84
C LEU A 182 17.10 -18.01 -9.04
N GLU A 183 15.81 -18.11 -9.35
CA GLU A 183 14.92 -19.11 -8.75
C GLU A 183 15.39 -20.54 -9.04
N GLU A 184 15.88 -20.83 -10.26
CA GLU A 184 16.47 -22.13 -10.61
C GLU A 184 17.73 -22.46 -9.78
N ARG A 185 18.64 -21.50 -9.62
CA ARG A 185 19.86 -21.67 -8.80
C ARG A 185 19.53 -21.93 -7.34
N VAL A 186 18.55 -21.22 -6.79
CA VAL A 186 18.11 -21.40 -5.40
C VAL A 186 17.37 -22.72 -5.21
N TYR A 187 16.61 -23.17 -6.21
CA TYR A 187 16.03 -24.51 -6.21
C TYR A 187 17.12 -25.60 -6.20
N ALA A 188 18.16 -25.48 -7.04
CA ALA A 188 19.29 -26.40 -7.05
C ALA A 188 20.00 -26.47 -5.67
N VAL A 189 20.32 -25.31 -5.09
CA VAL A 189 20.91 -25.22 -3.73
C VAL A 189 20.02 -25.87 -2.66
N SER A 190 18.70 -25.68 -2.74
CA SER A 190 17.75 -26.30 -1.82
C SER A 190 17.73 -27.83 -1.92
N VAL A 191 17.83 -28.37 -3.15
CA VAL A 191 17.89 -29.82 -3.39
C VAL A 191 19.24 -30.40 -2.95
N GLU A 192 20.36 -29.72 -3.22
CA GLU A 192 21.70 -30.15 -2.78
C GLU A 192 21.79 -30.22 -1.26
N HIS A 193 21.25 -29.22 -0.54
CA HIS A 193 21.25 -29.20 0.92
C HIS A 193 20.40 -30.34 1.52
N GLN A 194 19.23 -30.64 0.93
CA GLN A 194 18.37 -31.77 1.33
C GLN A 194 19.01 -33.16 1.13
N VAL A 195 20.02 -33.27 0.26
CA VAL A 195 20.77 -34.52 0.03
C VAL A 195 21.96 -34.66 0.99
N LEU A 196 22.53 -33.54 1.46
CA LEU A 196 23.74 -33.50 2.28
C LEU A 196 23.49 -33.58 3.79
N GLU A 197 22.44 -32.91 4.31
CA GLU A 197 22.16 -32.88 5.74
C GLU A 197 20.94 -33.74 6.13
N GLN A 198 21.15 -34.70 7.04
CA GLN A 198 20.09 -35.59 7.54
C GLN A 198 19.25 -34.96 8.67
N ASP A 199 19.67 -33.80 9.18
CA ASP A 199 18.93 -32.96 10.12
C ASP A 199 18.60 -31.62 9.43
N PRO A 200 17.39 -31.05 9.60
CA PRO A 200 16.97 -29.86 8.87
C PRO A 200 17.53 -28.57 9.50
N ILE A 201 18.78 -28.22 9.24
CA ILE A 201 19.37 -26.93 9.61
C ILE A 201 18.92 -25.86 8.62
N ILE A 202 17.62 -25.55 8.62
CA ILE A 202 16.94 -24.61 7.71
C ILE A 202 17.64 -23.23 7.70
N SER A 203 18.25 -22.82 8.81
CA SER A 203 19.03 -21.58 8.91
C SER A 203 20.27 -21.55 8.00
N GLY A 204 20.91 -22.69 7.71
CA GLY A 204 22.04 -22.80 6.78
C GLY A 204 21.61 -22.54 5.34
N LEU A 205 20.53 -23.18 4.90
CA LEU A 205 19.90 -22.93 3.60
C LEU A 205 19.45 -21.46 3.45
N ILE A 206 18.81 -20.91 4.48
CA ILE A 206 18.39 -19.50 4.51
C ILE A 206 19.59 -18.55 4.38
N GLN A 207 20.70 -18.82 5.08
CA GLN A 207 21.91 -18.00 4.97
C GLN A 207 22.50 -18.04 3.56
N MET A 208 22.63 -19.24 2.97
CA MET A 208 23.16 -19.37 1.60
C MET A 208 22.30 -18.62 0.56
N ILE A 209 20.99 -18.56 0.77
CA ILE A 209 20.07 -17.81 -0.10
C ILE A 209 20.11 -16.31 0.19
N ALA A 210 20.31 -15.89 1.44
CA ALA A 210 20.59 -14.50 1.79
C ALA A 210 21.87 -14.02 1.08
N ASP A 211 22.92 -14.84 1.09
CA ASP A 211 24.19 -14.54 0.43
C ASP A 211 24.02 -14.43 -1.10
N LEU A 212 23.27 -15.34 -1.73
CA LEU A 212 22.92 -15.25 -3.16
C LEU A 212 22.15 -13.96 -3.51
N VAL A 213 21.22 -13.51 -2.66
CA VAL A 213 20.49 -12.24 -2.85
C VAL A 213 21.39 -11.02 -2.61
N VAL A 214 22.28 -11.09 -1.63
CA VAL A 214 23.29 -10.06 -1.34
C VAL A 214 24.23 -9.88 -2.53
N ASP A 215 24.78 -10.97 -3.06
CA ASP A 215 25.68 -10.95 -4.23
C ASP A 215 24.95 -10.51 -5.50
N ARG A 216 23.68 -10.91 -5.70
CA ARG A 216 22.89 -10.44 -6.85
C ARG A 216 22.72 -8.91 -6.86
N MET A 217 22.56 -8.29 -5.69
CA MET A 217 22.25 -6.86 -5.55
C MET A 217 23.44 -5.97 -5.16
N GLY A 218 24.66 -6.35 -5.56
CA GLY A 218 25.86 -5.53 -5.40
C GLY A 218 26.69 -5.81 -4.14
N GLY A 219 26.50 -6.98 -3.53
CA GLY A 219 27.32 -7.50 -2.44
C GLY A 219 27.08 -6.87 -1.05
N PRO A 220 27.98 -7.13 -0.08
CA PRO A 220 27.86 -6.62 1.29
C PRO A 220 27.97 -5.09 1.39
N VAL A 221 27.05 -4.47 2.13
CA VAL A 221 26.93 -3.01 2.25
C VAL A 221 27.66 -2.52 3.51
N ARG A 222 28.58 -1.55 3.34
CA ARG A 222 29.28 -0.88 4.46
C ARG A 222 28.84 0.57 4.70
N ASP A 223 28.07 1.13 3.79
CA ASP A 223 27.76 2.57 3.73
C ASP A 223 26.46 2.75 2.94
N ALA A 224 25.41 3.22 3.62
CA ALA A 224 24.07 3.36 3.04
C ALA A 224 24.00 4.51 2.02
N ASP A 225 24.65 5.64 2.27
CA ASP A 225 24.66 6.80 1.36
C ASP A 225 25.37 6.47 0.04
N LYS A 226 26.48 5.71 0.10
CA LYS A 226 27.19 5.20 -1.07
C LYS A 226 26.41 4.10 -1.80
N LEU A 227 25.51 3.38 -1.13
CA LEU A 227 24.59 2.46 -1.80
C LEU A 227 23.47 3.24 -2.50
N LEU A 228 22.83 4.19 -1.82
CA LEU A 228 21.75 5.02 -2.36
C LEU A 228 22.21 5.83 -3.59
N LYS A 229 23.43 6.38 -3.56
CA LYS A 229 24.02 7.08 -4.72
C LYS A 229 24.30 6.16 -5.91
N ARG A 230 24.75 4.92 -5.67
CA ARG A 230 24.89 3.91 -6.73
C ARG A 230 23.53 3.49 -7.28
N TRP A 231 22.56 3.25 -6.41
CA TRP A 231 21.20 2.90 -6.80
C TRP A 231 20.56 4.00 -7.66
N SER A 232 20.64 5.26 -7.24
CA SER A 232 20.11 6.41 -7.99
C SER A 232 20.65 6.43 -9.43
N LEU A 233 21.98 6.44 -9.60
CA LEU A 233 22.63 6.37 -10.91
C LEU A 233 22.21 5.13 -11.71
N ARG A 234 22.27 3.94 -11.09
CA ARG A 234 22.00 2.67 -11.77
C ARG A 234 20.54 2.53 -12.18
N SER A 235 19.61 3.05 -11.38
CA SER A 235 18.19 3.07 -11.69
C SER A 235 17.87 4.01 -12.86
N HIS A 236 18.63 5.09 -13.06
CA HIS A 236 18.52 5.95 -14.24
C HIS A 236 19.06 5.23 -15.50
N GLU A 237 20.22 4.57 -15.39
CA GLU A 237 20.78 3.75 -16.48
C GLU A 237 19.81 2.65 -16.92
N LEU A 238 19.24 1.91 -15.96
CA LEU A 238 18.29 0.83 -16.23
C LEU A 238 17.01 1.36 -16.91
N ARG A 239 16.39 2.42 -16.37
CA ARG A 239 15.22 3.06 -17.01
C ARG A 239 15.52 3.53 -18.44
N SER A 240 16.71 4.11 -18.65
CA SER A 240 17.17 4.56 -19.97
C SER A 240 17.40 3.40 -20.95
N SER A 241 17.98 2.29 -20.49
CA SER A 241 18.29 1.13 -21.35
C SER A 241 17.07 0.26 -21.70
N LEU A 242 16.09 0.20 -20.80
CA LEU A 242 14.82 -0.52 -21.01
C LEU A 242 13.76 0.35 -21.68
N ASN A 243 13.98 1.68 -21.74
CA ASN A 243 12.98 2.68 -22.10
C ASN A 243 11.64 2.47 -21.35
N ASN A 244 11.74 2.24 -20.04
CA ASN A 244 10.59 2.02 -19.14
C ASN A 244 10.91 2.57 -17.74
N ILE A 245 9.91 3.14 -17.05
CA ILE A 245 10.03 3.56 -15.64
C ILE A 245 9.99 2.36 -14.69
N ILE A 246 9.26 1.31 -15.09
CA ILE A 246 9.10 0.06 -14.34
C ILE A 246 10.30 -0.84 -14.59
N LEU A 247 10.98 -1.25 -13.53
CA LEU A 247 12.18 -2.08 -13.57
C LEU A 247 11.86 -3.53 -13.15
N PRO A 248 12.21 -4.56 -13.95
CA PRO A 248 12.10 -5.94 -13.51
C PRO A 248 13.04 -6.24 -12.34
N LEU A 249 12.54 -6.92 -11.31
CA LEU A 249 13.27 -7.17 -10.06
C LEU A 249 14.58 -7.95 -10.24
N GLY A 250 14.62 -8.89 -11.18
CA GLY A 250 15.80 -9.67 -11.54
C GLY A 250 16.83 -8.87 -12.33
N CYS A 251 16.45 -7.78 -13.01
CA CYS A 251 17.38 -6.87 -13.68
C CYS A 251 18.23 -6.01 -12.72
N LEU A 252 17.91 -6.00 -11.42
CA LEU A 252 18.62 -5.18 -10.44
C LEU A 252 19.95 -5.83 -10.02
N ASP A 253 21.06 -5.19 -10.38
CA ASP A 253 22.44 -5.56 -10.00
C ASP A 253 22.99 -4.74 -8.82
N VAL A 254 22.28 -3.67 -8.45
CA VAL A 254 22.44 -2.91 -7.21
C VAL A 254 21.06 -2.79 -6.58
N GLY A 255 20.93 -3.00 -5.27
CA GLY A 255 19.62 -2.92 -4.60
C GLY A 255 19.68 -2.53 -3.14
N LEU A 256 18.70 -1.73 -2.72
CA LEU A 256 18.45 -1.28 -1.36
C LEU A 256 17.80 -2.38 -0.51
N SER A 257 17.63 -2.14 0.80
CA SER A 257 16.96 -3.10 1.70
C SER A 257 15.59 -3.54 1.19
N ARG A 258 14.79 -2.60 0.64
CA ARG A 258 13.48 -2.92 0.02
C ARG A 258 13.57 -3.94 -1.12
N HIS A 259 14.55 -3.81 -2.01
CA HIS A 259 14.73 -4.72 -3.15
C HIS A 259 15.25 -6.08 -2.71
N ARG A 260 16.24 -6.08 -1.83
CA ARG A 260 16.83 -7.31 -1.26
C ARG A 260 15.76 -8.11 -0.51
N ALA A 261 14.94 -7.44 0.29
CA ALA A 261 13.84 -8.08 1.00
C ALA A 261 12.76 -8.61 0.04
N LEU A 262 12.34 -7.84 -0.98
CA LEU A 262 11.37 -8.30 -1.96
C LEU A 262 11.88 -9.53 -2.74
N LEU A 263 13.12 -9.51 -3.24
CA LEU A 263 13.68 -10.66 -3.96
C LEU A 263 13.81 -11.89 -3.07
N PHE A 264 14.24 -11.72 -1.82
CA PHE A 264 14.34 -12.81 -0.85
C PHE A 264 12.96 -13.41 -0.51
N LYS A 265 11.90 -12.58 -0.42
CA LYS A 265 10.50 -13.05 -0.25
C LYS A 265 10.04 -13.88 -1.45
N VAL A 266 10.21 -13.35 -2.68
CA VAL A 266 9.89 -14.02 -3.95
C VAL A 266 10.61 -15.38 -4.02
N VAL A 267 11.91 -15.38 -3.76
CA VAL A 267 12.78 -16.56 -3.90
C VAL A 267 12.53 -17.62 -2.82
N LEU A 268 12.33 -17.26 -1.54
CA LEU A 268 12.07 -18.24 -0.48
C LEU A 268 10.63 -18.74 -0.45
N ALA A 269 9.65 -17.84 -0.42
CA ALA A 269 8.25 -18.21 -0.16
C ALA A 269 7.65 -18.98 -1.33
N ASP A 270 7.97 -18.60 -2.57
CA ASP A 270 7.32 -19.18 -3.74
C ASP A 270 7.92 -20.54 -4.11
N LYS A 271 9.24 -20.73 -3.97
CA LYS A 271 9.98 -21.94 -4.38
C LYS A 271 10.25 -22.94 -3.25
N ILE A 272 10.59 -22.48 -2.05
CA ILE A 272 10.95 -23.35 -0.92
C ILE A 272 9.77 -23.50 0.06
N ASN A 273 8.73 -22.66 -0.06
CA ASN A 273 7.53 -22.68 0.79
C ASN A 273 7.83 -22.40 2.27
N LEU A 274 8.89 -21.64 2.55
CA LEU A 274 9.20 -21.19 3.91
C LEU A 274 8.24 -20.07 4.35
N PRO A 275 7.61 -20.19 5.55
CA PRO A 275 6.79 -19.12 6.11
C PRO A 275 7.61 -17.85 6.32
N CYS A 276 7.40 -16.85 5.46
CA CYS A 276 8.19 -15.63 5.40
C CYS A 276 7.28 -14.41 5.22
N MET A 277 7.22 -13.51 6.20
CA MET A 277 6.48 -12.26 6.12
C MET A 277 7.42 -11.12 5.67
N LEU A 278 7.03 -10.38 4.63
CA LEU A 278 7.76 -9.20 4.14
C LEU A 278 7.14 -7.95 4.78
N VAL A 279 7.95 -7.08 5.40
CA VAL A 279 7.47 -5.90 6.13
C VAL A 279 8.30 -4.65 5.81
N LYS A 280 7.63 -3.53 5.56
CA LYS A 280 8.20 -2.18 5.36
C LYS A 280 8.16 -1.33 6.64
N GLY A 281 9.04 -0.33 6.69
CA GLY A 281 8.98 0.79 7.62
C GLY A 281 10.14 0.90 8.61
N SER A 282 10.20 2.04 9.29
CA SER A 282 11.29 2.43 10.19
C SER A 282 11.43 1.56 11.43
N TYR A 283 10.35 0.95 11.95
CA TYR A 283 10.41 0.13 13.16
C TYR A 283 11.42 -1.03 13.07
N TYR A 284 11.62 -1.61 11.89
CA TYR A 284 12.53 -2.73 11.67
C TYR A 284 13.85 -2.36 10.98
N THR A 285 13.96 -1.16 10.39
CA THR A 285 15.12 -0.77 9.55
C THR A 285 15.78 0.56 9.94
N GLY A 286 15.16 1.34 10.83
CA GLY A 286 15.56 2.72 11.12
C GLY A 286 15.18 3.74 10.04
N THR A 287 14.56 3.31 8.93
CA THR A 287 14.20 4.15 7.77
C THR A 287 12.82 3.80 7.24
N ASP A 288 11.95 4.78 6.95
CA ASP A 288 10.63 4.47 6.40
C ASP A 288 10.67 3.82 5.00
N GLU A 289 11.78 3.97 4.26
CA GLU A 289 11.98 3.35 2.94
C GLU A 289 12.42 1.88 2.98
N GLY A 290 12.77 1.37 4.16
CA GLY A 290 13.35 0.04 4.32
C GLY A 290 12.30 -1.06 4.37
N ALA A 291 12.68 -2.27 3.95
CA ALA A 291 11.92 -3.48 4.22
C ALA A 291 12.84 -4.61 4.73
N VAL A 292 12.24 -5.56 5.44
CA VAL A 292 12.85 -6.77 6.00
C VAL A 292 11.97 -7.99 5.76
N ASN A 293 12.53 -9.17 5.95
CA ASN A 293 11.76 -10.41 6.06
C ASN A 293 11.82 -10.98 7.48
N VAL A 294 10.68 -11.44 7.97
CA VAL A 294 10.55 -12.19 9.22
C VAL A 294 10.20 -13.63 8.85
N ILE A 295 11.07 -14.57 9.21
CA ILE A 295 10.87 -16.00 8.93
C ILE A 295 10.37 -16.69 10.19
N LYS A 296 9.27 -17.44 10.11
CA LYS A 296 8.79 -18.27 11.21
C LYS A 296 9.40 -19.67 11.10
N PHE A 297 10.14 -20.06 12.13
CA PHE A 297 10.55 -21.45 12.34
C PHE A 297 9.57 -22.11 13.31
N ASP A 298 8.94 -23.22 12.91
CA ASP A 298 8.28 -24.11 13.87
C ASP A 298 9.34 -25.01 14.52
N ASN A 299 9.97 -24.47 15.57
CA ASN A 299 10.79 -25.23 16.51
C ASN A 299 9.87 -26.15 17.35
N GLY A 300 9.38 -27.23 16.73
CA GLY A 300 8.39 -28.15 17.30
C GLY A 300 8.76 -28.63 18.71
N ARG A 301 7.92 -28.28 19.68
CA ARG A 301 7.94 -28.67 21.09
C ARG A 301 6.53 -28.67 21.65
#